data_AF-A0A2W4L6U8-F1
#
_entry.id   AF-A0A2W4L6U8-F1
#
_cell.length_a   1.000
_cell.length_b   1.000
_cell.length_c   1.000
_cell.angle_alpha   90.00
_cell.angle_beta   90.00
_cell.angle_gamma   90.00
#
_symmetry.space_group_name_H-M   'P 1'
#
loop_
_entity.id
_entity.type
_entity.pdbx_description
1 polymer ?
#
loop_
_entity_poly.entity_id
_entity_poly.type
_entity_poly.pdbx_seq_one_letter_code
_entity_poly.pdbx_strand_id
1 'polypeptide(L)'
;QDLRPNFTDPKTVEAIQWYIDLSKTHGVMPPLRLYYKRNDPGFEDKSFEIVQSGRAGMWLDTGYGIFSREGPRPISALSEPAFPGQERTFEVGVAPLPVGNNGLRSGDFYARGVHIAAGTEHPEACWEWLKFLTTDTSIVYGDYPARISVAKGEAYRAQSTPERLEVYDAYEEVLARPGAPGDDPYVLYGGQMDPYWFFKALDETVEKGADLAIGLEEAQRLTAAYLECVAGGEKPATCATQVDPTYQGFNVEETSPFPRG
;
A
#
# COMPACT_ATOMS: atom_id res chain seq x y z
N GLN A 1 -0.60 -6.29 18.97
CA GLN A 1 -0.29 -6.84 17.64
C GLN A 1 1.05 -7.52 17.74
N ASP A 2 1.22 -8.70 17.14
CA ASP A 2 2.53 -9.37 17.09
C ASP A 2 3.32 -8.76 15.92
N LEU A 3 4.43 -8.09 16.23
CA LEU A 3 5.27 -7.40 15.23
C LEU A 3 6.43 -8.25 14.75
N ARG A 4 6.53 -9.50 15.19
CA ARG A 4 7.65 -10.37 14.82
C ARG A 4 7.63 -10.63 13.31
N PRO A 5 8.72 -10.32 12.59
CA PRO A 5 8.78 -10.59 11.16
C PRO A 5 8.77 -12.09 10.89
N ASN A 6 8.37 -12.48 9.69
CA ASN A 6 8.44 -13.86 9.19
C ASN A 6 8.99 -13.89 7.76
N PHE A 7 10.13 -13.23 7.55
CA PHE A 7 10.78 -13.06 6.25
C PHE A 7 11.34 -14.38 5.69
N THR A 8 11.69 -15.32 6.57
CA THR A 8 12.27 -16.62 6.23
C THR A 8 11.23 -17.70 5.94
N ASP A 9 9.93 -17.39 6.01
CA ASP A 9 8.89 -18.35 5.62
C ASP A 9 9.08 -18.75 4.15
N PRO A 10 9.12 -20.05 3.82
CA PRO A 10 9.32 -20.48 2.44
C PRO A 10 8.33 -19.85 1.44
N LYS A 11 7.08 -19.60 1.85
CA LYS A 11 6.08 -18.95 1.00
C LYS A 11 6.35 -17.45 0.82
N THR A 12 6.90 -16.80 1.85
CA THR A 12 7.34 -15.41 1.77
C THR A 12 8.52 -15.28 0.81
N VAL A 13 9.54 -16.15 0.96
CA VAL A 13 10.71 -16.17 0.06
C VAL A 13 10.28 -16.44 -1.38
N GLU A 14 9.41 -17.45 -1.61
CA GLU A 14 8.88 -17.77 -2.94
C GLU A 14 8.13 -16.58 -3.56
N ALA A 15 7.28 -15.91 -2.79
CA ALA A 15 6.51 -14.76 -3.28
C ALA A 15 7.40 -13.56 -3.65
N ILE A 16 8.43 -13.28 -2.84
CA ILE A 16 9.39 -12.20 -3.13
C ILE A 16 10.22 -12.55 -4.36
N GLN A 17 10.70 -13.79 -4.46
CA GLN A 17 11.47 -14.26 -5.60
C GLN A 17 10.67 -14.14 -6.89
N TRP A 18 9.39 -14.57 -6.88
CA TRP A 18 8.49 -14.41 -8.01
C TRP A 18 8.38 -12.94 -8.45
N TYR A 19 8.23 -12.00 -7.52
CA TYR A 19 8.12 -10.58 -7.84
C TYR A 19 9.42 -10.01 -8.43
N ILE A 20 10.58 -10.41 -7.91
CA ILE A 20 11.89 -10.06 -8.48
C ILE A 20 12.03 -10.62 -9.90
N ASP A 21 11.60 -11.86 -10.12
CA ASP A 21 11.69 -12.55 -11.41
C ASP A 21 10.83 -11.90 -12.50
N LEU A 22 9.71 -11.24 -12.16
CA LEU A 22 8.93 -10.45 -13.12
C LEU A 22 9.80 -9.39 -13.82
N SER A 23 10.73 -8.77 -13.09
CA SER A 23 11.66 -7.77 -13.62
C SER A 23 12.93 -8.42 -14.20
N LYS A 24 13.61 -9.27 -13.43
CA LYS A 24 14.96 -9.78 -13.74
C LYS A 24 14.98 -10.92 -14.74
N THR A 25 13.99 -11.78 -14.71
CA THR A 25 13.97 -13.06 -15.45
C THR A 25 12.99 -12.98 -16.62
N HIS A 26 11.79 -12.46 -16.38
CA HIS A 26 10.71 -12.40 -17.37
C HIS A 26 10.68 -11.10 -18.18
N GLY A 27 11.23 -10.01 -17.65
CA GLY A 27 11.24 -8.70 -18.32
C GLY A 27 9.83 -8.12 -18.54
N VAL A 28 8.87 -8.50 -17.71
CA VAL A 28 7.46 -8.04 -17.76
C VAL A 28 7.15 -6.90 -16.78
N MET A 29 8.15 -6.49 -15.99
CA MET A 29 8.10 -5.35 -15.09
C MET A 29 9.31 -4.43 -15.36
N PRO A 30 9.17 -3.10 -15.21
CA PRO A 30 10.33 -2.20 -15.21
C PRO A 30 11.42 -2.64 -14.21
N PRO A 31 12.67 -2.19 -14.36
CA PRO A 31 13.73 -2.47 -13.40
C PRO A 31 13.31 -2.09 -11.98
N LEU A 32 13.34 -3.06 -11.06
CA LEU A 32 12.96 -2.84 -9.67
C LEU A 32 13.99 -1.93 -8.99
N ARG A 33 13.55 -0.77 -8.48
CA ARG A 33 14.34 0.15 -7.66
C ARG A 33 13.64 0.33 -6.33
N LEU A 34 14.35 0.12 -5.23
CA LEU A 34 13.78 0.14 -3.88
C LEU A 34 14.30 1.35 -3.11
N TYR A 35 13.39 2.15 -2.55
CA TYR A 35 13.75 3.26 -1.69
C TYR A 35 13.77 2.82 -0.22
N TYR A 36 14.96 2.57 0.30
CA TYR A 36 15.14 2.12 1.68
C TYR A 36 16.27 2.83 2.43
N LYS A 37 17.11 3.58 1.73
CA LYS A 37 18.18 4.40 2.31
C LYS A 37 17.74 5.85 2.36
N ARG A 38 18.03 6.52 3.47
CA ARG A 38 17.73 7.95 3.64
C ARG A 38 18.47 8.82 2.62
N ASN A 39 19.75 8.53 2.41
CA ASN A 39 20.63 9.28 1.53
C ASN A 39 20.94 8.45 0.28
N ASP A 40 19.92 8.19 -0.55
CA ASP A 40 20.09 7.56 -1.85
C ASP A 40 20.03 8.63 -2.97
N PRO A 41 21.19 9.19 -3.40
CA PRO A 41 21.20 10.22 -4.44
C PRO A 41 20.81 9.66 -5.82
N GLY A 42 20.76 8.34 -5.99
CA GLY A 42 20.41 7.68 -7.24
C GLY A 42 18.94 7.26 -7.34
N PHE A 43 18.17 7.36 -6.26
CA PHE A 43 16.76 7.00 -6.28
C PHE A 43 15.92 8.12 -6.87
N GLU A 44 15.27 7.82 -8.00
CA GLU A 44 14.28 8.68 -8.64
C GLU A 44 13.10 7.79 -9.05
N ASP A 45 11.92 8.01 -8.45
CA ASP A 45 10.73 7.26 -8.82
C ASP A 45 10.16 7.76 -10.15
N LYS A 46 10.40 7.00 -11.22
CA LYS A 46 9.87 7.25 -12.57
C LYS A 46 8.65 6.40 -12.91
N SER A 47 8.09 5.68 -11.94
CA SER A 47 7.00 4.73 -12.17
C SER A 47 5.81 5.44 -12.81
N PHE A 48 5.52 6.66 -12.34
CA PHE A 48 4.47 7.51 -12.91
C PHE A 48 4.73 7.88 -14.38
N GLU A 49 5.93 8.37 -14.71
CA GLU A 49 6.32 8.77 -16.07
C GLU A 49 6.29 7.58 -17.04
N ILE A 50 6.68 6.39 -16.58
CA ILE A 50 6.68 5.16 -17.38
C ILE A 50 5.25 4.82 -17.81
N VAL A 51 4.26 4.88 -16.91
CA VAL A 51 2.86 4.66 -17.27
C VAL A 51 2.34 5.77 -18.17
N GLN A 52 2.60 7.03 -17.80
CA GLN A 52 2.09 8.18 -18.54
C GLN A 52 2.60 8.26 -19.98
N SER A 53 3.83 7.80 -20.24
CA SER A 53 4.41 7.71 -21.58
C SER A 53 3.98 6.46 -22.37
N GLY A 54 3.09 5.62 -21.82
CA GLY A 54 2.62 4.40 -22.45
C GLY A 54 3.66 3.27 -22.48
N ARG A 55 4.73 3.36 -21.66
CA ARG A 55 5.80 2.34 -21.60
C ARG A 55 5.48 1.21 -20.62
N ALA A 56 4.52 1.38 -19.72
CA ALA A 56 3.94 0.32 -18.91
C ALA A 56 2.45 0.19 -19.22
N GLY A 57 1.99 -1.05 -19.43
CA GLY A 57 0.58 -1.34 -19.74
C GLY A 57 -0.30 -1.58 -18.51
N MET A 58 0.29 -1.72 -17.32
CA MET A 58 -0.43 -1.99 -16.07
C MET A 58 0.14 -1.17 -14.92
N TRP A 59 -0.72 -0.78 -13.99
CA TRP A 59 -0.39 -0.12 -12.73
C TRP A 59 -1.24 -0.71 -11.62
N LEU A 60 -0.61 -1.11 -10.52
CA LEU A 60 -1.33 -1.59 -9.34
C LEU A 60 -1.79 -0.38 -8.52
N ASP A 61 -3.10 -0.20 -8.41
CA ASP A 61 -3.72 0.91 -7.69
C ASP A 61 -4.51 0.39 -6.49
N THR A 62 -4.65 1.20 -5.46
CA THR A 62 -5.52 0.96 -4.30
C THR A 62 -6.95 1.48 -4.52
N GLY A 63 -7.37 1.57 -5.79
CA GLY A 63 -8.69 2.07 -6.19
C GLY A 63 -8.75 3.58 -6.44
N TYR A 64 -7.64 4.31 -6.32
CA TYR A 64 -7.56 5.76 -6.58
C TYR A 64 -7.72 6.13 -8.06
N GLY A 65 -7.69 5.15 -8.97
CA GLY A 65 -7.85 5.35 -10.40
C GLY A 65 -6.98 6.48 -10.96
N ILE A 66 -5.74 6.61 -10.48
CA ILE A 66 -4.90 7.82 -10.70
C ILE A 66 -4.68 8.14 -12.19
N PHE A 67 -4.70 7.11 -13.05
CA PHE A 67 -4.60 7.24 -14.50
C PHE A 67 -5.95 7.19 -15.23
N SER A 68 -7.06 6.91 -14.54
CA SER A 68 -8.37 6.86 -15.19
C SER A 68 -8.84 8.27 -15.57
N ARG A 69 -9.60 8.40 -16.67
CA ARG A 69 -10.16 9.68 -17.14
C ARG A 69 -11.15 10.30 -16.14
N GLU A 70 -11.71 9.45 -15.29
CA GLU A 70 -12.74 9.77 -14.30
C GLU A 70 -12.28 9.51 -12.86
N GLY A 71 -10.96 9.36 -12.66
CA GLY A 71 -10.39 8.97 -11.36
C GLY A 71 -10.76 9.95 -10.25
N PRO A 72 -10.87 9.47 -8.99
CA PRO A 72 -11.08 10.37 -7.88
C PRO A 72 -9.99 11.41 -7.79
N ARG A 73 -10.42 12.65 -8.00
CA ARG A 73 -9.60 13.82 -7.75
C ARG A 73 -9.27 13.83 -6.25
N PRO A 74 -7.99 13.94 -5.85
CA PRO A 74 -7.66 14.35 -4.49
C PRO A 74 -8.51 15.57 -4.08
N ILE A 75 -8.88 15.71 -2.81
CA ILE A 75 -9.57 16.92 -2.32
C ILE A 75 -8.73 18.18 -2.65
N SER A 76 -7.40 18.05 -2.71
CA SER A 76 -6.46 19.09 -3.14
C SER A 76 -6.42 19.34 -4.66
N ALA A 77 -7.04 18.50 -5.48
CA ALA A 77 -7.04 18.55 -6.94
C ALA A 77 -8.43 18.83 -7.54
N LEU A 78 -9.40 19.26 -6.73
CA LEU A 78 -10.72 19.67 -7.24
C LEU A 78 -10.67 20.95 -8.09
N SER A 79 -9.58 21.72 -8.03
CA SER A 79 -9.40 22.98 -8.74
C SER A 79 -8.49 22.92 -9.98
N GLU A 80 -7.77 21.83 -10.23
CA GLU A 80 -6.83 21.70 -11.36
C GLU A 80 -7.04 20.35 -12.06
N PRO A 81 -6.91 20.24 -13.40
CA PRO A 81 -6.71 18.92 -14.00
C PRO A 81 -5.51 18.27 -13.32
N ALA A 82 -5.59 16.97 -12.99
CA ALA A 82 -4.44 16.25 -12.41
C ALA A 82 -3.16 16.46 -13.24
N PHE A 83 -3.31 16.75 -14.55
CA PHE A 83 -2.26 17.12 -15.49
C PHE A 83 -2.75 18.20 -16.47
N PRO A 84 -2.44 19.49 -16.27
CA PRO A 84 -2.70 20.52 -17.27
C PRO A 84 -1.80 20.30 -18.49
N GLY A 85 -2.38 20.15 -19.69
CA GLY A 85 -1.65 20.22 -20.96
C GLY A 85 -1.03 18.91 -21.50
N GLN A 86 -1.31 17.75 -20.90
CA GLN A 86 -0.90 16.46 -21.47
C GLN A 86 -2.11 15.65 -21.93
N GLU A 87 -2.37 15.69 -23.24
CA GLU A 87 -3.31 14.76 -23.88
C GLU A 87 -2.72 13.35 -23.80
N ARG A 88 -3.42 12.47 -23.06
CA ARG A 88 -3.11 11.03 -23.11
C ARG A 88 -3.44 10.50 -24.49
N THR A 89 -2.52 9.73 -25.06
CA THR A 89 -2.67 9.12 -26.38
C THR A 89 -3.27 7.71 -26.33
N PHE A 90 -3.64 7.22 -25.14
CA PHE A 90 -4.14 5.86 -24.91
C PHE A 90 -5.35 5.84 -23.97
N GLU A 91 -6.16 4.79 -24.10
CA GLU A 91 -7.31 4.50 -23.23
C GLU A 91 -6.86 3.80 -21.95
N VAL A 92 -7.56 4.06 -20.84
CA VAL A 92 -7.29 3.46 -19.53
C VAL A 92 -8.52 2.73 -19.05
N GLY A 93 -8.39 1.42 -18.83
CA GLY A 93 -9.38 0.59 -18.14
C GLY A 93 -8.97 0.29 -16.70
N VAL A 94 -9.91 -0.23 -15.92
CA VAL A 94 -9.66 -0.76 -14.57
C VAL A 94 -10.07 -2.22 -14.55
N ALA A 95 -9.26 -3.06 -13.92
CA ALA A 95 -9.51 -4.49 -13.77
C ALA A 95 -9.24 -4.94 -12.32
N PRO A 96 -9.92 -5.99 -11.83
CA PRO A 96 -9.60 -6.58 -10.54
C PRO A 96 -8.19 -7.17 -10.56
N LEU A 97 -7.53 -7.22 -9.39
CA LEU A 97 -6.27 -7.92 -9.24
C LEU A 97 -6.48 -9.43 -9.44
N PRO A 98 -5.52 -10.16 -10.03
CA PRO A 98 -5.58 -11.61 -10.08
C PRO A 98 -5.66 -12.18 -8.66
N VAL A 99 -6.81 -12.73 -8.29
CA VAL A 99 -6.98 -13.37 -6.99
C VAL A 99 -6.62 -14.85 -7.12
N GLY A 100 -5.57 -15.26 -6.42
CA GLY A 100 -5.17 -16.66 -6.37
C GLY A 100 -6.14 -17.53 -5.57
N ASN A 101 -5.89 -18.84 -5.53
CA ASN A 101 -6.73 -19.81 -4.80
C ASN A 101 -6.84 -19.53 -3.28
N ASN A 102 -5.94 -18.72 -2.73
CA ASN A 102 -5.96 -18.32 -1.32
C ASN A 102 -6.97 -17.21 -1.01
N GLY A 103 -7.70 -16.72 -2.01
CA GLY A 103 -8.65 -15.62 -1.85
C GLY A 103 -7.96 -14.31 -1.48
N LEU A 104 -8.71 -13.42 -0.85
CA LEU A 104 -8.21 -12.13 -0.38
C LEU A 104 -7.85 -12.19 1.11
N ARG A 105 -6.90 -11.34 1.49
CA ARG A 105 -6.47 -11.06 2.85
C ARG A 105 -6.95 -9.67 3.25
N SER A 106 -7.00 -9.41 4.56
CA SER A 106 -7.31 -8.07 5.10
C SER A 106 -6.42 -6.96 4.52
N GLY A 107 -5.15 -7.24 4.25
CA GLY A 107 -4.21 -6.30 3.63
C GLY A 107 -4.45 -6.00 2.15
N ASP A 108 -5.35 -6.73 1.48
CA ASP A 108 -5.66 -6.51 0.05
C ASP A 108 -6.69 -5.39 -0.16
N PHE A 109 -7.27 -4.84 0.92
CA PHE A 109 -8.22 -3.73 0.86
C PHE A 109 -7.87 -2.62 1.81
N TYR A 110 -8.15 -1.40 1.36
CA TYR A 110 -8.16 -0.22 2.23
C TYR A 110 -9.60 0.18 2.51
N ALA A 111 -10.03 0.08 3.77
CA ALA A 111 -11.39 0.46 4.17
C ALA A 111 -11.36 1.82 4.88
N ARG A 112 -12.19 2.75 4.42
CA ARG A 112 -12.46 4.00 5.13
C ARG A 112 -13.69 3.84 6.03
N GLY A 113 -13.47 3.95 7.33
CA GLY A 113 -14.50 3.88 8.36
C GLY A 113 -14.86 5.25 8.92
N VAL A 114 -16.12 5.41 9.30
CA VAL A 114 -16.59 6.54 10.12
C VAL A 114 -16.80 6.05 11.55
N HIS A 115 -16.33 6.83 12.51
CA HIS A 115 -16.31 6.44 13.92
C HIS A 115 -16.98 7.50 14.79
N ILE A 116 -17.61 7.05 15.89
CA ILE A 116 -18.17 7.92 16.92
C ILE A 116 -17.18 7.95 18.09
N ALA A 117 -16.76 9.14 18.49
CA ALA A 117 -15.88 9.30 19.64
C ALA A 117 -16.59 8.83 20.92
N ALA A 118 -15.90 8.03 21.74
CA ALA A 118 -16.50 7.45 22.94
C ALA A 118 -16.98 8.48 23.98
N GLY A 119 -16.41 9.70 23.97
CA GLY A 119 -16.76 10.79 24.89
C GLY A 119 -17.78 11.80 24.34
N THR A 120 -18.46 11.52 23.23
CA THR A 120 -19.46 12.45 22.69
C THR A 120 -20.68 12.57 23.61
N GLU A 121 -21.21 13.79 23.74
CA GLU A 121 -22.49 14.04 24.43
C GLU A 121 -23.71 13.72 23.55
N HIS A 122 -23.50 13.38 22.27
CA HIS A 122 -24.57 13.20 21.28
C HIS A 122 -24.42 11.89 20.47
N PRO A 123 -24.31 10.71 21.11
CA PRO A 123 -24.04 9.46 20.40
C PRO A 123 -25.17 9.07 19.44
N GLU A 124 -26.44 9.33 19.79
CA GLU A 124 -27.59 9.02 18.93
C GLU A 124 -27.61 9.91 17.68
N ALA A 125 -27.37 11.22 17.82
CA ALA A 125 -27.33 12.13 16.69
C ALA A 125 -26.17 11.80 15.74
N CYS A 126 -24.99 11.49 16.30
CA CYS A 126 -23.86 11.00 15.50
C CYS A 126 -24.23 9.71 14.75
N TRP A 127 -24.93 8.76 15.40
CA TRP A 127 -25.35 7.51 14.76
C TRP A 127 -26.33 7.73 13.61
N GLU A 128 -27.34 8.58 13.80
CA GLU A 128 -28.29 8.94 12.73
C GLU A 128 -27.56 9.57 11.53
N TRP A 129 -26.57 10.42 11.79
CA TRP A 129 -25.73 11.01 10.74
C TRP A 129 -24.87 9.97 10.02
N LEU A 130 -24.24 9.03 10.74
CA LEU A 130 -23.46 7.96 10.11
C LEU A 130 -24.34 7.04 9.23
N LYS A 131 -25.57 6.73 9.67
CA LYS A 131 -26.52 5.98 8.83
C LYS A 131 -26.82 6.69 7.52
N PHE A 132 -27.05 8.01 7.58
CA PHE A 132 -27.26 8.82 6.39
C PHE A 132 -26.03 8.77 5.46
N LEU A 133 -24.84 9.09 5.98
CA LEU A 133 -23.60 9.12 5.20
C LEU A 133 -23.31 7.78 4.52
N THR A 134 -23.47 6.67 5.23
CA THR A 134 -23.18 5.33 4.68
C THR A 134 -24.13 4.85 3.58
N THR A 135 -25.14 5.65 3.22
CA THR A 135 -26.04 5.42 2.08
C THR A 135 -25.88 6.44 0.96
N ASP A 136 -25.13 7.52 1.20
CA ASP A 136 -24.91 8.59 0.24
C ASP A 136 -23.80 8.20 -0.75
N THR A 137 -24.13 8.07 -2.03
CA THR A 137 -23.17 7.71 -3.07
C THR A 137 -22.29 8.88 -3.49
N SER A 138 -22.64 10.12 -3.16
CA SER A 138 -21.89 11.31 -3.55
C SER A 138 -20.56 11.46 -2.81
N ILE A 139 -20.44 10.83 -1.63
CA ILE A 139 -19.24 10.91 -0.77
C ILE A 139 -18.26 9.76 -0.97
N VAL A 140 -18.47 8.95 -2.02
CA VAL A 140 -17.63 7.78 -2.30
C VAL A 140 -16.29 8.20 -2.90
N TYR A 141 -16.18 9.39 -3.51
CA TYR A 141 -14.93 9.97 -4.04
C TYR A 141 -14.04 8.92 -4.73
N GLY A 142 -14.62 8.23 -5.73
CA GLY A 142 -13.97 7.19 -6.55
C GLY A 142 -13.61 5.87 -5.87
N ASP A 143 -13.84 5.71 -4.57
CA ASP A 143 -13.85 4.41 -3.91
C ASP A 143 -15.07 3.58 -4.34
N TYR A 144 -15.28 2.42 -3.71
CA TYR A 144 -16.46 1.59 -3.88
C TYR A 144 -17.33 1.63 -2.61
N PRO A 145 -18.67 1.67 -2.72
CA PRO A 145 -19.53 1.56 -1.56
C PRO A 145 -19.29 0.23 -0.84
N ALA A 146 -19.04 0.27 0.46
CA ALA A 146 -18.81 -0.94 1.26
C ALA A 146 -20.08 -1.82 1.41
N ARG A 147 -21.28 -1.26 1.14
CA ARG A 147 -22.56 -1.98 1.25
C ARG A 147 -23.04 -2.43 -0.12
N ILE A 148 -23.30 -3.72 -0.28
CA ILE A 148 -23.82 -4.31 -1.52
C ILE A 148 -25.12 -3.64 -1.97
N SER A 149 -26.03 -3.32 -1.05
CA SER A 149 -27.30 -2.67 -1.39
C SER A 149 -27.12 -1.27 -1.98
N VAL A 150 -26.07 -0.54 -1.56
CA VAL A 150 -25.75 0.79 -2.08
C VAL A 150 -25.05 0.68 -3.44
N ALA A 151 -24.08 -0.22 -3.57
CA ALA A 151 -23.37 -0.47 -4.83
C ALA A 151 -24.31 -0.99 -5.94
N LYS A 152 -25.32 -1.80 -5.60
CA LYS A 152 -26.35 -2.27 -6.55
C LYS A 152 -27.50 -1.28 -6.77
N GLY A 153 -27.50 -0.16 -6.04
CA GLY A 153 -28.53 0.86 -6.16
C GLY A 153 -28.43 1.63 -7.48
N GLU A 154 -29.57 2.14 -7.95
CA GLU A 154 -29.64 2.98 -9.17
C GLU A 154 -28.76 4.23 -9.05
N ALA A 155 -28.72 4.85 -7.87
CA ALA A 155 -27.92 6.04 -7.60
C ALA A 155 -26.43 5.82 -7.88
N TYR A 156 -25.84 4.72 -7.40
CA TYR A 156 -24.43 4.42 -7.65
C TYR A 156 -24.16 4.07 -9.13
N ARG A 157 -25.06 3.29 -9.75
CA ARG A 157 -24.94 2.93 -11.16
C ARG A 157 -25.01 4.14 -12.09
N ALA A 158 -25.88 5.10 -11.78
CA ALA A 158 -26.05 6.32 -12.57
C ALA A 158 -24.82 7.24 -12.56
N GLN A 159 -23.98 7.16 -11.53
CA GLN A 159 -22.76 7.96 -11.39
C GLN A 159 -21.46 7.18 -11.65
N SER A 160 -21.54 5.90 -12.05
CA SER A 160 -20.38 5.02 -12.26
C SER A 160 -20.19 4.65 -13.72
N THR A 161 -18.96 4.28 -14.09
CA THR A 161 -18.67 3.73 -15.42
C THR A 161 -18.93 2.22 -15.47
N PRO A 162 -19.15 1.63 -16.67
CA PRO A 162 -19.26 0.18 -16.84
C PRO A 162 -18.08 -0.58 -16.23
N GLU A 163 -16.84 -0.12 -16.43
CA GLU A 163 -15.63 -0.78 -15.94
C GLU A 163 -15.58 -0.82 -14.41
N ARG A 164 -16.05 0.25 -13.74
CA ARG A 164 -16.13 0.27 -12.28
C ARG A 164 -17.19 -0.70 -11.75
N LEU A 165 -18.31 -0.83 -12.45
CA LEU A 165 -19.34 -1.81 -12.09
C LEU A 165 -18.82 -3.25 -12.29
N GLU A 166 -18.09 -3.52 -13.37
CA GLU A 166 -17.47 -4.82 -13.62
C GLU A 166 -16.42 -5.19 -12.57
N VAL A 167 -15.59 -4.23 -12.15
CA VAL A 167 -14.62 -4.43 -11.05
C VAL A 167 -15.34 -4.77 -9.75
N TYR A 168 -16.44 -4.05 -9.44
CA TYR A 168 -17.25 -4.35 -8.27
C TYR A 168 -17.84 -5.76 -8.33
N ASP A 169 -18.45 -6.15 -9.46
CA ASP A 169 -19.04 -7.47 -9.64
C ASP A 169 -17.99 -8.59 -9.51
N ALA A 170 -16.78 -8.38 -10.04
CA ALA A 170 -15.67 -9.31 -9.89
C ALA A 170 -15.23 -9.46 -8.43
N TYR A 171 -15.13 -8.36 -7.68
CA TYR A 171 -14.78 -8.42 -6.26
C TYR A 171 -15.93 -8.91 -5.37
N GLU A 172 -17.21 -8.75 -5.74
CA GLU A 172 -18.34 -9.25 -4.96
C GLU A 172 -18.25 -10.78 -4.76
N GLU A 173 -17.95 -11.52 -5.83
CA GLU A 173 -17.79 -12.98 -5.75
C GLU A 173 -16.64 -13.37 -4.83
N VAL A 174 -15.54 -12.61 -4.86
CA VAL A 174 -14.34 -12.92 -4.07
C VAL A 174 -14.56 -12.52 -2.61
N LEU A 175 -15.20 -11.38 -2.33
CA LEU A 175 -15.53 -10.89 -0.99
C LEU A 175 -16.59 -11.75 -0.29
N ALA A 176 -17.40 -12.51 -1.04
CA ALA A 176 -18.30 -13.50 -0.48
C ALA A 176 -17.57 -14.72 0.11
N ARG A 177 -16.28 -14.91 -0.19
CA ARG A 177 -15.45 -15.99 0.36
C ARG A 177 -14.92 -15.56 1.74
N PRO A 178 -14.73 -16.49 2.70
CA PRO A 178 -14.09 -16.16 3.96
C PRO A 178 -12.71 -15.53 3.72
N GLY A 179 -12.52 -14.30 4.20
CA GLY A 179 -11.21 -13.64 4.16
C GLY A 179 -10.20 -14.42 5.01
N ALA A 180 -8.98 -14.55 4.51
CA ALA A 180 -7.89 -15.06 5.33
C ALA A 180 -7.42 -13.95 6.29
N PRO A 181 -7.12 -14.28 7.57
CA PRO A 181 -6.49 -13.32 8.45
C PRO A 181 -5.16 -12.86 7.86
N GLY A 182 -4.90 -11.57 7.96
CA GLY A 182 -3.67 -10.93 7.54
C GLY A 182 -3.38 -9.73 8.42
N ASP A 183 -2.11 -9.37 8.51
CA ASP A 183 -1.71 -8.13 9.16
C ASP A 183 -1.95 -6.94 8.23
N ASP A 184 -2.15 -5.78 8.84
CA ASP A 184 -2.26 -4.52 8.13
C ASP A 184 -0.90 -4.16 7.51
N PRO A 185 -0.79 -3.96 6.18
CA PRO A 185 0.46 -3.55 5.55
C PRO A 185 0.98 -2.21 6.09
N TYR A 186 0.12 -1.41 6.74
CA TYR A 186 0.53 -0.21 7.45
C TYR A 186 1.59 -0.48 8.52
N VAL A 187 1.73 -1.69 9.05
CA VAL A 187 2.81 -2.04 10.00
C VAL A 187 4.21 -1.79 9.41
N LEU A 188 4.39 -1.93 8.09
CA LEU A 188 5.65 -1.66 7.40
C LEU A 188 5.89 -0.16 7.15
N TYR A 189 4.83 0.65 7.05
CA TYR A 189 4.91 2.06 6.63
C TYR A 189 4.58 3.06 7.73
N GLY A 190 3.92 2.63 8.81
CA GLY A 190 3.50 3.45 9.95
C GLY A 190 4.56 3.60 11.03
N GLY A 191 5.77 3.07 10.80
CA GLY A 191 6.91 3.16 11.71
C GLY A 191 6.90 2.15 12.87
N GLN A 192 5.93 1.22 12.90
CA GLN A 192 5.92 0.14 13.90
C GLN A 192 7.04 -0.89 13.68
N MET A 193 7.51 -1.02 12.44
CA MET A 193 8.68 -1.81 12.05
C MET A 193 9.60 -0.97 11.19
N ASP A 194 10.91 -1.24 11.25
CA ASP A 194 11.88 -0.69 10.32
C ASP A 194 12.04 -1.62 9.11
N PRO A 195 11.66 -1.20 7.88
CA PRO A 195 11.74 -2.05 6.70
C PRO A 195 13.13 -2.04 6.03
N TYR A 196 14.13 -1.31 6.59
CA TYR A 196 15.45 -1.14 5.99
C TYR A 196 16.11 -2.46 5.61
N TRP A 197 16.23 -3.41 6.55
CA TRP A 197 16.95 -4.66 6.29
C TRP A 197 16.21 -5.57 5.31
N PHE A 198 14.88 -5.55 5.33
CA PHE A 198 14.05 -6.24 4.37
C PHE A 198 14.33 -5.74 2.95
N PHE A 199 14.18 -4.43 2.71
CA PHE A 199 14.41 -3.87 1.38
C PHE A 199 15.89 -3.92 0.95
N LYS A 200 16.83 -3.86 1.90
CA LYS A 200 18.26 -4.10 1.63
C LYS A 200 18.49 -5.49 1.06
N ALA A 201 17.88 -6.53 1.63
CA ALA A 201 18.03 -7.90 1.14
C ALA A 201 17.53 -8.02 -0.32
N LEU A 202 16.35 -7.46 -0.62
CA LEU A 202 15.79 -7.45 -1.96
C LEU A 202 16.69 -6.67 -2.95
N ASP A 203 17.18 -5.49 -2.56
CA ASP A 203 18.07 -4.66 -3.38
C ASP A 203 19.39 -5.38 -3.68
N GLU A 204 19.99 -6.07 -2.70
CA GLU A 204 21.22 -6.83 -2.91
C GLU A 204 21.02 -8.05 -3.83
N THR A 205 19.86 -8.70 -3.76
CA THR A 205 19.49 -9.73 -4.75
C THR A 205 19.34 -9.12 -6.15
N VAL A 206 18.64 -8.01 -6.29
CA VAL A 206 18.38 -7.35 -7.58
C VAL A 206 19.66 -6.80 -8.22
N GLU A 207 20.46 -6.06 -7.48
CA GLU A 207 21.62 -5.32 -7.99
C GLU A 207 22.90 -6.17 -8.02
N LYS A 208 23.10 -7.04 -7.03
CA LYS A 208 24.35 -7.81 -6.85
C LYS A 208 24.20 -9.30 -7.13
N GLY A 209 22.97 -9.80 -7.34
CA GLY A 209 22.73 -11.24 -7.49
C GLY A 209 22.99 -12.02 -6.20
N ALA A 210 22.86 -11.37 -5.04
CA ALA A 210 22.99 -12.04 -3.75
C ALA A 210 21.86 -13.06 -3.53
N ASP A 211 22.15 -14.12 -2.79
CA ASP A 211 21.15 -15.12 -2.41
C ASP A 211 20.06 -14.50 -1.53
N LEU A 212 18.81 -14.54 -2.02
CA LEU A 212 17.66 -13.93 -1.36
C LEU A 212 17.39 -14.55 0.00
N ALA A 213 17.51 -15.87 0.14
CA ALA A 213 17.19 -16.56 1.39
C ALA A 213 18.19 -16.18 2.48
N ILE A 214 19.48 -16.10 2.14
CA ILE A 214 20.53 -15.62 3.06
C ILE A 214 20.26 -14.15 3.46
N GLY A 215 19.92 -13.29 2.49
CA GLY A 215 19.59 -11.89 2.76
C GLY A 215 18.38 -11.73 3.69
N LEU A 216 17.32 -12.50 3.47
CA LEU A 216 16.10 -12.47 4.29
C LEU A 216 16.31 -13.07 5.69
N GLU A 217 17.20 -14.06 5.84
CA GLU A 217 17.59 -14.58 7.15
C GLU A 217 18.30 -13.52 8.00
N GLU A 218 19.23 -12.77 7.38
CA GLU A 218 19.90 -11.67 8.07
C GLU A 218 18.92 -10.52 8.38
N ALA A 219 18.02 -10.20 7.45
CA ALA A 219 16.98 -9.21 7.67
C ALA A 219 16.07 -9.60 8.84
N GLN A 220 15.64 -10.87 8.90
CA GLN A 220 14.83 -11.42 9.99
C GLN A 220 15.54 -11.23 11.34
N ARG A 221 16.83 -11.58 11.41
CA ARG A 221 17.64 -11.47 12.63
C ARG A 221 17.78 -10.02 13.10
N LEU A 222 18.11 -9.11 12.18
CA LEU A 222 18.32 -7.70 12.51
C LEU A 222 17.02 -6.99 12.91
N THR A 223 15.93 -7.21 12.16
CA THR A 223 14.62 -6.64 12.49
C THR A 223 14.09 -7.19 13.82
N ALA A 224 14.26 -8.48 14.11
CA ALA A 224 13.85 -9.04 15.41
C ALA A 224 14.63 -8.42 16.58
N ALA A 225 15.96 -8.31 16.46
CA ALA A 225 16.79 -7.68 17.49
C ALA A 225 16.44 -6.19 17.68
N TYR A 226 16.14 -5.48 16.60
CA TYR A 226 15.69 -4.09 16.64
C TYR A 226 14.38 -3.96 17.44
N LEU A 227 13.39 -4.80 17.12
CA LEU A 227 12.09 -4.78 17.81
C LEU A 227 12.23 -5.13 19.30
N GLU A 228 13.10 -6.08 19.66
CA GLU A 228 13.41 -6.40 21.06
C GLU A 228 14.04 -5.20 21.79
N CYS A 229 14.99 -4.50 21.16
CA CYS A 229 15.60 -3.30 21.72
C CYS A 229 14.57 -2.18 21.95
N VAL A 230 13.71 -1.91 20.97
CA VAL A 230 12.64 -0.90 21.08
C VAL A 230 11.63 -1.29 22.16
N ALA A 231 11.26 -2.57 22.26
CA ALA A 231 10.39 -3.07 23.32
C ALA A 231 11.03 -2.95 24.72
N GLY A 232 12.36 -2.93 24.79
CA GLY A 232 13.14 -2.62 26.00
C GLY A 232 13.10 -1.15 26.43
N GLY A 233 12.46 -0.28 25.66
CA GLY A 233 12.29 1.16 25.97
C GLY A 233 13.38 2.07 25.41
N GLU A 234 14.30 1.54 24.61
CA GLU A 234 15.35 2.31 23.97
C GLU A 234 14.82 3.05 22.71
N LYS A 235 15.50 4.12 22.29
CA LYS A 235 15.07 4.89 21.12
C LYS A 235 15.27 4.10 19.81
N PRO A 236 14.34 4.19 18.84
CA PRO A 236 14.48 3.57 17.51
C PRO A 236 15.85 3.78 16.83
N ALA A 237 16.34 5.02 16.79
CA ALA A 237 17.64 5.33 16.17
C ALA A 237 18.84 4.64 16.86
N THR A 238 18.79 4.58 18.19
CA THR A 238 19.80 3.89 19.00
C THR A 238 19.74 2.39 18.76
N CYS A 239 18.54 1.80 18.74
CA CYS A 239 18.37 0.38 18.41
C CYS A 239 18.85 0.02 17.01
N ALA A 240 18.51 0.83 16.00
CA ALA A 240 18.91 0.59 14.61
C ALA A 240 20.44 0.51 14.46
N THR A 241 21.17 1.46 15.07
CA THR A 241 22.64 1.49 15.04
C THR A 241 23.29 0.45 15.96
N GLN A 242 22.63 0.04 17.04
CA GLN A 242 23.11 -1.05 17.92
C GLN A 242 23.08 -2.41 17.22
N VAL A 243 21.99 -2.72 16.51
CA VAL A 243 21.87 -4.02 15.83
C VAL A 243 22.61 -4.05 14.50
N ASP A 244 22.74 -2.90 13.84
CA ASP A 244 23.48 -2.73 12.58
C ASP A 244 24.30 -1.42 12.60
N PRO A 245 25.60 -1.48 12.92
CA PRO A 245 26.49 -0.31 12.90
C PRO A 245 26.62 0.35 11.51
N THR A 246 26.19 -0.32 10.45
CA THR A 246 26.22 0.18 9.06
C THR A 246 24.87 0.66 8.56
N TYR A 247 23.87 0.75 9.45
CA TYR A 247 22.50 1.16 9.14
C TYR A 247 22.44 2.51 8.40
N GLN A 248 21.66 2.54 7.31
CA GLN A 248 21.48 3.72 6.44
C GLN A 248 20.00 4.06 6.20
N GLY A 249 19.08 3.47 6.96
CA GLY A 249 17.65 3.73 6.85
C GLY A 249 17.24 5.04 7.51
N PHE A 250 15.96 5.13 7.88
CA PHE A 250 15.32 6.37 8.31
C PHE A 250 15.29 6.57 9.83
N ASN A 251 15.55 5.52 10.63
CA ASN A 251 15.64 5.63 12.08
C ASN A 251 16.99 6.23 12.49
N VAL A 252 17.06 7.56 12.48
CA VAL A 252 18.22 8.35 12.89
C VAL A 252 17.84 9.27 14.04
N GLU A 253 18.81 9.68 14.86
CA GLU A 253 18.54 10.72 15.85
C GLU A 253 18.19 12.02 15.11
N GLU A 254 16.91 12.38 15.08
CA GLU A 254 16.51 13.70 14.61
C GLU A 254 17.01 14.76 15.59
N THR A 255 18.00 15.54 15.19
CA THR A 255 18.17 16.89 15.74
C THR A 255 17.06 17.76 15.15
N SER A 256 15.83 17.71 15.71
CA SER A 256 14.78 18.60 15.23
C SER A 256 15.11 20.06 15.61
N PRO A 257 15.13 21.00 14.64
CA PRO A 257 15.16 22.43 14.94
C PRO A 257 13.79 22.99 15.36
N PHE A 258 12.72 22.18 15.39
CA PHE A 258 11.39 22.61 15.82
C PHE A 258 10.82 21.73 16.93
N PRO A 259 10.31 22.32 18.02
CA PRO A 259 9.68 21.57 19.10
C PRO A 259 8.38 20.93 18.58
N ARG A 260 8.15 19.66 18.94
CA ARG A 260 6.85 19.01 18.75
C ARG A 260 5.83 19.78 19.61
N GLY A 261 4.88 20.43 18.95
CA GLY A 261 3.72 21.09 19.57
C GLY A 261 2.56 20.13 19.76
#